data_AF-A0A831NX99-F1
#
_entry.id   AF-A0A831NX99-F1
#
_cell.length_a   1.000
_cell.length_b   1.000
_cell.length_c   1.000
_cell.angle_alpha   90.00
_cell.angle_beta   90.00
_cell.angle_gamma   90.00
#
_symmetry.space_group_name_H-M   'P 1'
#
loop_
_entity.id
_entity.type
_entity.pdbx_description
1 polymer ?
#
loop_
_entity_poly.entity_id
_entity_poly.type
_entity_poly.pdbx_seq_one_letter_code
_entity_poly.pdbx_strand_id
1 'polypeptide(L)'
;MYDVVVVGCGPAGAMAVKRCAELGLKVLGLEKYPLPRHKPCAGVLYPRVLEDFNIDEKTVASQVIGVKIVAPNETYATVEFPEPGAV
;
A
#
# COMPACT_ATOMS: atom_id res chain seq x y z
N MET A 1 -27.69 -12.40 -2.20
CA MET A 1 -27.45 -11.09 -2.83
C MET A 1 -26.44 -10.30 -1.99
N TYR A 2 -25.54 -9.58 -2.64
CA TYR A 2 -24.52 -8.68 -2.07
C TYR A 2 -24.79 -7.27 -2.61
N ASP A 3 -24.43 -6.24 -1.86
CA ASP A 3 -24.54 -4.85 -2.29
C ASP A 3 -23.34 -4.44 -3.17
N VAL A 4 -22.16 -4.98 -2.83
CA VAL A 4 -20.89 -4.70 -3.51
C VAL A 4 -20.10 -5.98 -3.72
N VAL A 5 -19.53 -6.15 -4.91
CA VAL A 5 -18.53 -7.19 -5.19
C VAL A 5 -17.22 -6.51 -5.57
N VAL A 6 -16.15 -6.83 -4.85
CA VAL A 6 -14.79 -6.33 -5.10
C VAL A 6 -13.98 -7.46 -5.73
N VAL A 7 -13.44 -7.22 -6.93
CA VAL A 7 -12.62 -8.20 -7.66
C VAL A 7 -11.15 -7.81 -7.57
N GLY A 8 -10.37 -8.65 -6.87
CA GLY A 8 -8.98 -8.45 -6.48
C GLY A 8 -8.87 -8.04 -5.01
N CYS A 9 -8.08 -8.77 -4.22
CA CYS A 9 -7.87 -8.47 -2.78
C CYS A 9 -6.43 -8.00 -2.50
N GLY A 10 -5.84 -7.24 -3.43
CA GLY A 10 -4.63 -6.45 -3.15
C GLY A 10 -4.93 -5.23 -2.26
N PRO A 11 -3.98 -4.31 -2.04
CA PRO A 11 -4.15 -3.19 -1.10
C PRO A 11 -5.43 -2.37 -1.34
N ALA A 12 -5.68 -1.96 -2.59
CA ALA A 12 -6.89 -1.20 -2.94
C ALA A 12 -8.18 -1.99 -2.69
N GLY A 13 -8.22 -3.27 -3.08
CA GLY A 13 -9.41 -4.12 -2.91
C GLY A 13 -9.69 -4.46 -1.45
N ALA A 14 -8.65 -4.75 -0.67
CA ALA A 14 -8.76 -4.96 0.77
C ALA A 14 -9.31 -3.71 1.48
N MET A 15 -8.83 -2.51 1.09
CA MET A 15 -9.35 -1.26 1.62
C MET A 15 -10.79 -0.99 1.21
N ALA A 16 -11.17 -1.30 -0.03
CA ALA A 16 -12.56 -1.20 -0.47
C ALA A 16 -13.49 -2.14 0.31
N VAL A 17 -13.10 -3.41 0.48
CA VAL A 17 -13.85 -4.40 1.29
C VAL A 17 -13.99 -3.92 2.72
N LYS A 18 -12.89 -3.47 3.36
CA LYS A 18 -12.90 -2.92 4.72
C LYS A 18 -13.90 -1.77 4.83
N ARG A 19 -13.82 -0.79 3.91
CA ARG A 19 -14.68 0.39 3.95
C ARG A 19 -16.15 0.06 3.72
N CYS A 20 -16.47 -0.83 2.80
CA CYS A 20 -17.85 -1.28 2.58
C CYS A 20 -18.41 -1.99 3.83
N ALA A 21 -17.60 -2.84 4.48
CA ALA A 21 -18.00 -3.51 5.71
C ALA A 21 -18.23 -2.52 6.86
N GLU A 22 -17.37 -1.51 7.04
CA GLU A 22 -17.55 -0.44 8.04
C GLU A 22 -18.84 0.37 7.83
N LEU A 23 -19.29 0.51 6.59
CA LEU A 23 -20.54 1.18 6.24
C LEU A 23 -21.77 0.26 6.37
N GLY A 24 -21.60 -0.98 6.82
CA GLY A 24 -22.69 -1.95 6.99
C GLY A 24 -23.18 -2.58 5.69
N LEU A 25 -22.44 -2.44 4.58
CA LEU A 25 -22.80 -3.03 3.30
C LEU A 25 -22.43 -4.52 3.27
N LYS A 26 -23.29 -5.33 2.65
CA LYS A 26 -23.00 -6.74 2.39
C LYS A 26 -22.05 -6.86 1.20
N VAL A 27 -20.76 -6.89 1.49
CA VAL A 27 -19.68 -6.94 0.49
C VAL A 27 -19.10 -8.35 0.31
N LEU A 28 -18.73 -8.70 -0.93
CA LEU A 28 -17.97 -9.90 -1.29
C LEU A 28 -16.63 -9.52 -1.92
N GLY A 29 -15.52 -10.01 -1.35
CA GLY A 29 -14.19 -9.92 -1.97
C GLY A 29 -13.84 -11.21 -2.71
N LEU A 30 -13.31 -11.08 -3.93
CA LEU A 30 -12.82 -12.20 -4.74
C LEU A 30 -11.34 -12.00 -5.06
N GLU A 31 -10.52 -13.02 -4.89
CA GLU A 31 -9.11 -12.98 -5.29
C GLU A 31 -8.75 -14.29 -5.98
N LYS A 32 -7.96 -14.19 -7.05
CA LYS A 32 -7.60 -15.33 -7.90
C LYS A 32 -6.62 -16.27 -7.21
N TYR A 33 -5.74 -15.72 -6.37
CA TYR A 33 -4.65 -16.45 -5.73
C TYR A 33 -4.80 -16.46 -4.20
N PRO A 34 -4.40 -17.54 -3.51
CA PRO A 34 -4.29 -17.52 -2.06
C PRO A 34 -3.38 -16.39 -1.58
N LEU A 35 -3.73 -15.75 -0.46
CA LEU A 35 -2.90 -14.73 0.21
C LEU A 35 -2.17 -15.38 1.41
N PRO A 36 -0.92 -14.98 1.72
CA PRO A 36 -0.09 -13.99 0.99
C PRO A 36 0.41 -14.54 -0.35
N ARG A 37 0.66 -13.64 -1.30
CA ARG A 37 1.20 -13.99 -2.63
C ARG A 37 2.30 -13.03 -3.06
N HIS A 38 3.21 -13.53 -3.90
CA HIS A 38 4.17 -12.66 -4.56
C HIS A 38 3.47 -11.73 -5.56
N LYS A 39 3.69 -10.42 -5.43
CA LYS A 39 3.27 -9.39 -6.38
C LYS A 39 4.51 -8.55 -6.67
N PRO A 40 5.01 -8.52 -7.91
CA PRO A 40 6.10 -7.62 -8.29
C PRO A 40 5.71 -6.17 -7.94
N CYS A 41 6.43 -5.59 -7.00
CA CYS A 41 6.21 -4.27 -6.43
C CYS A 41 7.52 -3.81 -5.79
N ALA A 42 7.78 -2.50 -5.81
CA ALA A 42 8.92 -1.92 -5.10
C ALA A 42 8.73 -1.93 -3.57
N GLY A 43 7.49 -2.09 -3.08
CA GLY A 43 7.17 -2.08 -1.65
C GLY A 43 7.13 -0.69 -1.00
N VAL A 44 7.57 0.36 -1.71
CA VAL A 44 7.72 1.71 -1.14
C VAL A 44 6.37 2.32 -0.77
N LEU A 45 6.24 2.69 0.50
CA LEU A 45 5.15 3.43 1.11
C LEU A 45 5.68 4.77 1.63
N TYR A 46 5.05 5.86 1.21
CA TYR A 46 5.34 7.18 1.76
C TYR A 46 4.82 7.31 3.21
N PRO A 47 5.38 8.22 4.02
CA PRO A 47 5.01 8.36 5.43
C PRO A 47 3.50 8.55 5.63
N ARG A 48 2.90 9.39 4.79
CA ARG A 48 1.45 9.64 4.80
C ARG A 48 0.61 8.38 4.58
N VAL A 49 1.09 7.40 3.79
CA VAL A 49 0.37 6.14 3.57
C VAL A 49 0.39 5.27 4.82
N LEU A 50 1.46 5.31 5.61
CA LEU A 50 1.53 4.59 6.88
C LEU A 50 0.53 5.17 7.89
N GLU A 51 0.43 6.49 7.95
CA GLU A 51 -0.52 7.22 8.78
C GLU A 51 -1.98 6.97 8.33
N ASP A 52 -2.30 7.24 7.06
CA ASP A 52 -3.66 7.16 6.52
C ASP A 52 -4.27 5.74 6.64
N PHE A 53 -3.43 4.70 6.58
CA PHE A 53 -3.88 3.30 6.56
C PHE A 53 -3.52 2.50 7.83
N ASN A 54 -2.87 3.14 8.81
CA ASN A 54 -2.47 2.53 10.09
C ASN A 54 -1.78 1.17 9.90
N ILE A 55 -0.75 1.15 9.05
CA ILE A 55 0.00 -0.06 8.69
C ILE A 55 0.80 -0.55 9.91
N ASP A 56 0.68 -1.83 10.25
CA ASP A 56 1.43 -2.45 11.36
C ASP A 56 2.94 -2.48 11.03
N GLU A 57 3.78 -2.04 11.97
CA GLU A 57 5.24 -2.04 11.89
C GLU A 57 5.81 -3.42 11.50
N LYS A 58 5.13 -4.51 11.86
CA LYS A 58 5.53 -5.88 11.48
C LYS A 58 5.52 -6.11 9.96
N THR A 59 4.81 -5.27 9.21
CA THR A 59 4.72 -5.33 7.75
C THR A 59 5.86 -4.54 7.09
N VAL A 60 6.58 -3.72 7.84
CA VAL A 60 7.69 -2.89 7.35
C VAL A 60 8.98 -3.68 7.39
N ALA A 61 9.63 -3.87 6.23
CA ALA A 61 10.93 -4.50 6.12
C ALA A 61 12.07 -3.50 6.40
N SER A 62 11.92 -2.22 5.99
CA SER A 62 12.91 -1.16 6.23
C SER A 62 12.31 0.24 6.16
N GLN A 63 12.96 1.21 6.82
CA GLN A 63 12.57 2.62 6.73
C GLN A 63 13.16 3.30 5.49
N VAL A 64 12.38 4.19 4.87
CA VAL A 64 12.80 5.01 3.72
C VAL A 64 12.83 6.48 4.14
N ILE A 65 14.01 7.08 4.18
CA ILE A 65 14.20 8.48 4.65
C ILE A 65 14.10 9.53 3.54
N GLY A 66 14.03 9.12 2.27
CA GLY A 66 14.03 10.04 1.14
C GLY A 66 14.27 9.36 -0.20
N VAL A 67 14.43 10.17 -1.24
CA VAL A 67 14.67 9.75 -2.62
C VAL A 67 15.86 10.51 -3.18
N LYS A 68 16.77 9.79 -3.84
CA LYS A 68 17.81 10.38 -4.70
C LYS A 68 17.43 10.15 -6.16
N ILE A 69 17.20 11.23 -6.88
CA ILE A 69 16.90 11.22 -8.31
C ILE A 69 18.23 11.46 -9.04
N VAL A 70 18.66 10.51 -9.87
CA VAL A 70 19.92 10.57 -10.61
C VAL A 70 19.62 10.68 -12.11
N ALA A 71 20.14 11.72 -12.75
CA ALA A 71 20.02 11.94 -14.19
C ALA A 71 21.09 11.14 -14.97
N PRO A 72 20.91 10.90 -16.28
CA PRO A 72 21.86 10.13 -17.08
C PRO A 72 23.27 10.73 -17.16
N ASN A 73 23.42 12.03 -16.94
CA ASN A 73 24.70 12.73 -16.86
C ASN A 73 25.28 12.79 -15.43
N GLU A 74 24.80 11.91 -14.54
CA GLU A 74 25.22 11.75 -13.15
C GLU A 74 24.89 12.93 -12.21
N THR A 75 24.29 14.01 -12.70
CA THR A 75 23.74 15.03 -11.81
C THR A 75 22.57 14.45 -11.03
N TYR A 76 22.37 14.93 -9.81
CA TYR A 76 21.33 14.39 -8.94
C TYR A 76 20.65 15.46 -8.10
N ALA A 77 19.43 15.14 -7.68
CA ALA A 77 18.68 15.88 -6.68
C ALA A 77 18.24 14.91 -5.57
N THR A 78 18.22 15.39 -4.34
CA THR A 78 17.76 14.63 -3.17
C THR A 78 16.52 15.27 -2.58
N VAL A 79 15.58 14.43 -2.14
CA VAL A 79 14.41 14.84 -1.38
C VAL A 79 14.39 13.99 -0.11
N GLU A 80 14.49 14.63 1.04
CA GLU A 80 14.32 13.97 2.33
C GLU A 80 12.85 14.00 2.73
N PHE A 81 12.40 12.94 3.40
CA PHE A 81 11.05 12.89 3.94
C PHE A 81 11.05 13.47 5.35
N PRO A 82 10.02 14.26 5.72
CA PRO A 82 9.92 14.83 7.07
C PRO A 82 9.75 13.75 8.14
N GLU A 83 9.06 12.66 7.79
CA GLU A 83 8.92 11.44 8.59
C GLU A 83 9.40 10.25 7.75
N PRO A 84 9.86 9.14 8.36
CA PRO A 84 10.27 7.96 7.60
C PRO A 84 9.09 7.29 6.88
N GLY A 85 9.29 6.95 5.61
CA GLY A 85 8.46 6.01 4.87
C GLY A 85 8.86 4.57 5.18
N ALA A 86 8.30 3.62 4.42
CA ALA A 86 8.57 2.20 4.58
C ALA A 86 8.76 1.49 3.24
N VAL A 87 9.46 0.36 3.30
CA VAL A 87 9.46 -0.73 2.32
C VAL A 87 9.21 -2.01 3.07
#